data_AF-A0A8T4VCT8-F1
#
_entry.id   AF-A0A8T4VCT8-F1
#
_cell.length_a   1.000
_cell.length_b   1.000
_cell.length_c   1.000
_cell.angle_alpha   90.00
_cell.angle_beta   90.00
_cell.angle_gamma   90.00
#
_symmetry.space_group_name_H-M   'P 1'
#
loop_
_entity.id
_entity.type
_entity.pdbx_description
1 polymer ?
#
loop_
_entity_poly.entity_id
_entity_poly.type
_entity_poly.pdbx_seq_one_letter_code
_entity_poly.pdbx_strand_id
1 'polypeptide(L)'
;MATFWDIGTIEYITPVLIFVLVFVIIYAIMQKTKLLGGSSKVDFMVALVLSLVALVSENTVKLISVLSGWYVLLLVAIILITLVLAVGAKGGDSLVDAIPKMPTLMSIAFYLSLVILVVSISHVFGPVFQPYSADADPSWWALRTIFNPKVVGTVLIMLIALVVISKLTKES
;
A
#
# COMPACT_ATOMS: atom_id res chain seq x y z
N MET A 1 -18.23 -5.49 -31.43
CA MET A 1 -19.41 -5.10 -30.64
C MET A 1 -18.88 -4.32 -29.47
N ALA A 2 -19.18 -3.02 -29.40
CA ALA A 2 -18.77 -2.16 -28.30
C ALA A 2 -19.42 -2.69 -27.02
N THR A 3 -18.64 -3.42 -26.23
CA THR A 3 -19.02 -3.74 -24.86
C THR A 3 -19.13 -2.42 -24.11
N PHE A 4 -20.11 -2.29 -23.20
CA PHE A 4 -20.32 -1.15 -22.30
C PHE A 4 -19.13 -0.80 -21.36
N TRP A 5 -17.98 -1.43 -21.62
CA TRP A 5 -16.67 -1.28 -21.01
C TRP A 5 -15.64 -0.80 -22.04
N ASP A 6 -16.06 -0.06 -23.05
CA ASP A 6 -15.15 0.57 -24.00
C ASP A 6 -14.19 1.47 -23.20
N ILE A 7 -12.90 1.21 -23.35
CA ILE A 7 -11.81 1.74 -22.52
C ILE A 7 -11.87 3.28 -22.44
N GLY A 8 -12.35 3.93 -23.50
CA GLY A 8 -12.55 5.39 -23.52
C GLY A 8 -13.58 5.92 -22.52
N THR A 9 -14.59 5.14 -22.12
CA THR A 9 -15.59 5.55 -21.12
C THR A 9 -15.00 5.55 -19.71
N ILE A 10 -14.09 4.61 -19.44
CA ILE A 10 -13.40 4.49 -18.15
C ILE A 10 -12.46 5.67 -17.97
N GLU A 11 -11.73 6.06 -19.02
CA GLU A 11 -10.84 7.22 -18.98
C GLU A 11 -11.58 8.51 -18.64
N TYR A 12 -12.82 8.67 -19.13
CA TYR A 12 -13.65 9.83 -18.81
C TYR A 12 -14.19 9.83 -17.37
N ILE A 13 -14.48 8.64 -16.82
CA ILE A 13 -15.01 8.47 -15.45
C ILE A 13 -13.88 8.47 -14.40
N THR A 14 -12.65 8.12 -14.78
CA THR A 14 -11.51 7.96 -13.87
C THR A 14 -11.27 9.20 -13.00
N PRO A 15 -11.23 10.44 -13.53
CA PRO A 15 -11.07 11.64 -12.70
C PRO A 15 -12.19 11.82 -11.67
N VAL A 16 -13.43 11.49 -12.03
CA VAL A 16 -14.59 11.57 -11.13
C VAL A 16 -14.51 10.50 -10.04
N LEU A 17 -14.07 9.29 -10.39
CA LEU A 17 -13.86 8.21 -9.41
C LEU A 17 -12.78 8.59 -8.39
N ILE A 18 -11.66 9.14 -8.88
CA ILE A 18 -10.55 9.63 -8.08
C ILE A 18 -11.04 10.75 -7.15
N PHE A 19 -11.82 11.71 -7.66
CA PHE A 19 -12.44 12.77 -6.86
C PHE A 19 -13.23 12.21 -5.68
N VAL A 20 -14.18 11.31 -5.97
CA VAL A 20 -15.07 10.72 -4.96
C VAL A 20 -14.28 9.94 -3.93
N LEU A 21 -13.28 9.18 -4.36
CA LEU A 21 -12.44 8.38 -3.47
C LEU A 21 -11.65 9.26 -2.51
N VAL A 22 -11.00 10.32 -3.01
CA VAL A 22 -10.28 11.29 -2.15
C VAL A 22 -11.23 11.97 -1.19
N PHE A 23 -12.37 12.42 -1.69
CA PHE A 23 -13.40 13.05 -0.89
C PHE A 23 -13.81 12.16 0.28
N VAL A 24 -14.12 10.88 0.02
CA VAL A 24 -14.52 9.92 1.06
C VAL A 24 -13.40 9.67 2.06
N ILE A 25 -12.14 9.53 1.61
CA ILE A 25 -11.00 9.32 2.51
C ILE A 25 -10.80 10.53 3.43
N ILE A 26 -10.73 11.74 2.87
CA ILE A 26 -10.52 12.96 3.64
C ILE A 26 -11.68 13.17 4.62
N TYR A 27 -12.92 12.99 4.15
CA TYR A 27 -14.09 13.10 5.00
C TYR A 27 -14.09 12.08 6.14
N ALA A 28 -13.72 10.83 5.87
CA ALA A 28 -13.61 9.78 6.89
C ALA A 28 -12.54 10.10 7.94
N ILE A 29 -11.37 10.61 7.50
CA ILE A 29 -10.31 11.05 8.41
C ILE A 29 -10.80 12.21 9.28
N MET A 30 -11.47 13.20 8.68
CA MET A 30 -12.02 14.35 9.41
C MET A 30 -13.08 13.94 10.44
N GLN A 31 -14.00 13.04 10.07
CA GLN A 31 -15.00 12.53 11.01
C GLN A 31 -14.38 11.76 12.18
N LYS A 32 -13.34 10.97 11.93
CA LYS A 32 -12.65 10.20 12.98
C LYS A 32 -11.83 11.09 13.92
N THR A 33 -11.17 12.09 13.37
CA THR A 33 -10.30 13.00 14.13
C THR A 33 -11.05 14.15 14.78
N LYS A 34 -12.23 14.51 14.26
CA LYS A 34 -13.04 15.67 14.67
C LYS A 34 -12.23 16.97 14.73
N LEU A 35 -11.25 17.12 13.82
CA LEU A 35 -10.28 18.21 13.78
C LEU A 35 -10.93 19.61 13.80
N LEU A 36 -12.14 19.76 13.25
CA LEU A 36 -12.83 21.05 13.13
C LEU A 36 -14.02 21.22 14.09
N GLY A 37 -13.97 20.56 15.25
CA GLY A 37 -15.00 20.75 16.29
C GLY A 37 -16.25 19.89 16.10
N GLY A 38 -16.21 18.89 15.21
CA GLY A 38 -17.22 17.82 15.11
C GLY A 38 -18.53 18.20 14.42
N SER A 39 -18.63 19.38 13.80
CA SER A 39 -19.78 19.70 12.96
C SER A 39 -19.66 19.03 11.60
N SER A 40 -20.46 17.98 11.36
CA SER A 40 -20.44 17.18 10.14
C SER A 40 -20.55 18.00 8.84
N LYS A 41 -21.24 19.15 8.86
CA LYS A 41 -21.34 20.06 7.71
C LYS A 41 -20.01 20.72 7.34
N VAL A 42 -19.23 21.14 8.34
CA VAL A 42 -17.92 21.78 8.11
C VAL A 42 -16.92 20.74 7.62
N ASP A 43 -16.92 19.54 8.22
CA ASP A 43 -16.08 18.44 7.76
C ASP A 43 -16.35 18.08 6.29
N PHE A 44 -17.64 18.08 5.89
CA PHE A 44 -18.04 17.84 4.49
C PHE A 44 -17.52 18.92 3.55
N MET A 45 -17.71 20.20 3.90
CA MET A 45 -17.28 21.32 3.05
C MET A 45 -15.76 21.34 2.87
N VAL A 46 -15.00 21.11 3.93
CA VAL A 46 -13.54 21.10 3.87
C VAL A 46 -13.03 19.88 3.10
N ALA A 47 -13.61 18.69 3.32
CA ALA A 47 -13.26 17.51 2.54
C ALA A 47 -13.53 17.71 1.04
N LEU A 48 -14.62 18.39 0.68
CA LEU A 48 -14.96 18.70 -0.71
C LEU A 48 -13.97 19.69 -1.35
N VAL A 49 -13.56 20.73 -0.62
CA VAL A 49 -12.54 21.66 -1.12
C VAL A 49 -11.19 20.95 -1.28
N LEU A 50 -10.78 20.16 -0.29
CA LEU A 50 -9.51 19.43 -0.33
C LEU A 50 -9.48 18.38 -1.45
N SER A 51 -10.59 17.69 -1.71
CA SER A 51 -10.65 16.72 -2.81
C SER A 51 -10.60 17.39 -4.18
N LEU A 52 -11.17 18.59 -4.34
CA LEU A 52 -11.01 19.39 -5.55
C LEU A 52 -9.55 19.81 -5.77
N VAL A 53 -8.87 20.26 -4.70
CA VAL A 53 -7.44 20.62 -4.77
C VAL A 53 -6.58 19.41 -5.10
N ALA A 54 -6.88 18.25 -4.49
CA ALA A 54 -6.18 17.00 -4.73
C ALA A 54 -6.31 16.53 -6.18
N LEU A 55 -7.43 16.83 -6.85
CA LEU A 55 -7.64 16.45 -8.25
C LEU A 55 -6.72 17.20 -9.22
N VAL A 56 -6.30 18.42 -8.87
CA VAL A 56 -5.35 19.22 -9.67
C VAL A 56 -3.92 18.69 -9.54
N SER A 57 -3.62 17.90 -8.51
CA SER A 57 -2.28 17.35 -8.27
C SER A 57 -2.07 16.06 -9.06
N GLU A 58 -1.21 16.09 -10.08
CA GLU A 58 -0.83 14.91 -10.86
C GLU A 58 -0.31 13.75 -9.98
N ASN A 59 0.48 14.06 -8.95
CA ASN A 59 1.00 13.05 -8.02
C ASN A 59 -0.12 12.39 -7.21
N THR A 60 -1.15 13.15 -6.83
CA THR A 60 -2.28 12.60 -6.10
C THR A 60 -3.10 11.68 -6.99
N VAL A 61 -3.38 12.10 -8.23
CA VAL A 61 -4.05 11.27 -9.25
C VAL A 61 -3.28 9.95 -9.48
N LYS A 62 -1.95 10.01 -9.64
CA LYS A 62 -1.10 8.82 -9.77
C LYS A 62 -1.17 7.91 -8.55
N LEU A 63 -1.09 8.47 -7.34
CA LEU A 63 -1.19 7.71 -6.09
C LEU A 63 -2.49 6.93 -6.01
N ILE A 64 -3.59 7.58 -6.34
CA ILE A 64 -4.92 6.98 -6.26
C ILE A 64 -5.10 5.93 -7.36
N SER A 65 -4.59 6.17 -8.56
CA SER A 65 -4.59 5.17 -9.63
C SER A 65 -3.86 3.89 -9.19
N VAL A 66 -2.68 4.03 -8.59
CA VAL A 66 -1.91 2.88 -8.07
C VAL A 66 -2.66 2.19 -6.93
N LEU A 67 -3.16 2.95 -5.95
CA LEU A 67 -3.94 2.40 -4.83
C LEU A 67 -5.19 1.67 -5.32
N SER A 68 -5.92 2.25 -6.27
CA SER A 68 -7.16 1.67 -6.80
C SER A 68 -6.92 0.29 -7.41
N GLY A 69 -5.84 0.09 -8.16
CA GLY A 69 -5.49 -1.21 -8.74
C GLY A 69 -5.27 -2.29 -7.66
N TRP A 70 -4.51 -1.95 -6.61
CA TRP A 70 -4.28 -2.86 -5.49
C TRP A 70 -5.54 -3.15 -4.67
N TYR A 71 -6.39 -2.15 -4.42
CA TYR A 71 -7.64 -2.34 -3.69
C TYR A 71 -8.66 -3.15 -4.49
N VAL A 72 -8.71 -3.01 -5.82
CA VAL A 72 -9.54 -3.87 -6.68
C VAL A 72 -9.09 -5.32 -6.56
N LEU A 73 -7.77 -5.58 -6.63
CA LEU A 73 -7.23 -6.94 -6.43
C LEU A 73 -7.57 -7.50 -5.04
N LEU A 74 -7.42 -6.69 -3.99
CA LEU A 74 -7.74 -7.07 -2.61
C LEU A 74 -9.24 -7.39 -2.47
N LEU A 75 -10.11 -6.56 -3.05
CA LEU A 75 -11.56 -6.76 -3.04
C LEU A 75 -11.95 -8.05 -3.75
N VAL A 76 -11.37 -8.33 -4.93
CA VAL A 76 -11.58 -9.60 -5.65
C VAL A 76 -11.09 -10.78 -4.82
N ALA A 77 -9.93 -10.68 -4.17
CA ALA A 77 -9.39 -11.72 -3.30
C ALA A 77 -10.31 -11.99 -2.10
N ILE A 78 -10.83 -10.96 -1.44
CA ILE A 78 -11.81 -11.10 -0.35
C ILE A 78 -13.06 -11.81 -0.85
N ILE A 79 -13.63 -11.37 -1.99
CA ILE A 79 -14.82 -11.99 -2.56
C ILE A 79 -14.57 -13.49 -2.84
N LEU A 80 -13.44 -13.84 -3.46
CA LEU A 80 -13.09 -15.23 -3.72
C LEU A 80 -12.97 -16.06 -2.44
N ILE A 81 -12.28 -15.54 -1.41
CA ILE A 81 -12.16 -16.22 -0.12
C ILE A 81 -13.55 -16.42 0.51
N THR A 82 -14.39 -15.39 0.50
CA THR A 82 -15.75 -15.48 1.05
C THR A 82 -16.63 -16.46 0.28
N LEU A 83 -16.47 -16.58 -1.04
CA LEU A 83 -17.17 -17.58 -1.85
C LEU A 83 -16.73 -19.00 -1.52
N VAL A 84 -15.42 -19.24 -1.40
CA VAL A 84 -14.89 -20.56 -0.98
C VAL A 84 -15.40 -20.94 0.40
N LEU A 85 -15.42 -19.99 1.34
CA LEU A 85 -15.96 -20.21 2.68
C LEU A 85 -17.48 -20.43 2.67
N ALA A 86 -18.23 -19.69 1.85
CA ALA A 86 -19.68 -19.85 1.72
C ALA A 86 -20.08 -21.19 1.08
N VAL A 87 -19.28 -21.69 0.14
CA VAL A 87 -19.49 -23.03 -0.46
C VAL A 87 -19.06 -24.14 0.50
N GLY A 88 -18.01 -23.92 1.31
CA GLY A 88 -17.51 -24.89 2.29
C GLY A 88 -18.31 -24.95 3.60
N ALA A 89 -18.94 -23.84 4.02
CA ALA A 89 -19.79 -23.79 5.20
C ALA A 89 -21.20 -24.30 4.84
N LYS A 90 -21.54 -25.51 5.29
CA LYS A 90 -22.91 -26.01 5.24
C LYS A 90 -23.84 -25.10 6.04
N GLY A 91 -24.56 -24.22 5.35
CA GLY A 91 -25.80 -23.62 5.85
C GLY A 91 -25.77 -22.10 5.99
N GLY A 92 -26.49 -21.43 5.09
CA GLY A 92 -27.51 -20.41 5.41
C GLY A 92 -27.08 -19.03 5.92
N ASP A 93 -25.88 -18.86 6.47
CA ASP A 93 -25.43 -17.56 6.96
C ASP A 93 -24.94 -16.69 5.78
N SER A 94 -25.57 -15.53 5.64
CA SER A 94 -25.29 -14.52 4.63
C SER A 94 -23.78 -14.23 4.54
N LEU A 95 -23.24 -14.05 3.34
CA LEU A 95 -21.84 -13.68 3.08
C LEU A 95 -21.36 -12.49 3.95
N VAL A 96 -22.28 -11.60 4.33
CA VAL A 96 -22.03 -10.41 5.14
C VAL A 96 -21.86 -10.75 6.63
N ASP A 97 -22.46 -11.84 7.13
CA ASP A 97 -22.42 -12.23 8.54
C ASP A 97 -21.23 -13.14 8.88
N ALA A 98 -20.61 -13.75 7.87
CA ALA A 98 -19.42 -14.59 8.03
C ALA A 98 -18.11 -13.77 8.11
N ILE A 99 -18.05 -12.62 7.43
CA ILE A 99 -16.86 -11.77 7.37
C ILE A 99 -16.41 -11.25 8.76
N PRO A 100 -17.32 -10.75 9.64
CA PRO A 100 -16.93 -10.26 10.95
C PRO A 100 -16.53 -11.37 11.92
N LYS A 101 -16.96 -12.63 11.68
CA LYS A 101 -16.73 -13.76 12.59
C LYS A 101 -15.28 -14.28 12.54
N MET A 102 -14.45 -13.82 11.59
CA MET A 102 -13.04 -14.19 11.48
C MET A 102 -12.12 -12.98 11.77
N PRO A 103 -11.76 -12.73 13.05
CA PRO A 103 -10.85 -11.63 13.41
C PRO A 103 -9.48 -11.71 12.71
N THR A 104 -9.05 -12.92 12.33
CA THR A 104 -7.83 -13.17 11.56
C THR A 104 -7.90 -12.59 10.14
N LEU A 105 -9.05 -12.67 9.48
CA LEU A 105 -9.20 -12.22 8.09
C LEU A 105 -9.24 -10.69 8.00
N MET A 106 -9.94 -10.05 8.95
CA MET A 106 -10.00 -8.60 9.08
C MET A 106 -8.63 -8.00 9.44
N SER A 107 -7.88 -8.64 10.35
CA SER A 107 -6.54 -8.18 10.71
C SER A 107 -5.55 -8.33 9.57
N ILE A 108 -5.54 -9.46 8.84
CA ILE A 108 -4.69 -9.64 7.65
C ILE A 108 -5.00 -8.59 6.59
N ALA A 109 -6.28 -8.35 6.27
CA ALA A 109 -6.68 -7.34 5.30
C ALA A 109 -6.22 -5.93 5.72
N PHE A 110 -6.28 -5.62 7.01
CA PHE A 110 -5.79 -4.34 7.55
C PHE A 110 -4.27 -4.20 7.42
N TYR A 111 -3.48 -5.20 7.83
CA TYR A 111 -2.02 -5.16 7.66
C TYR A 111 -1.61 -5.09 6.19
N LEU A 112 -2.29 -5.84 5.32
CA LEU A 112 -2.03 -5.83 3.88
C LEU A 112 -2.35 -4.46 3.27
N SER A 113 -3.49 -3.86 3.65
CA SER A 113 -3.87 -2.50 3.26
C SER A 113 -2.82 -1.46 3.69
N LEU A 114 -2.28 -1.59 4.90
CA LEU A 114 -1.21 -0.73 5.40
C LEU A 114 0.07 -0.86 4.54
N VAL A 115 0.49 -2.09 4.22
CA VAL A 115 1.66 -2.35 3.37
C VAL A 115 1.45 -1.78 1.97
N ILE A 116 0.28 -2.00 1.36
CA ILE A 116 -0.07 -1.45 0.05
C ILE A 116 0.02 0.08 0.06
N LEU A 117 -0.45 0.72 1.14
CA LEU A 117 -0.40 2.16 1.28
C LEU A 117 1.05 2.67 1.30
N VAL A 118 1.91 2.05 2.11
CA VAL A 118 3.34 2.41 2.20
C VAL A 118 4.05 2.19 0.86
N VAL A 119 3.79 1.06 0.19
CA VAL A 119 4.36 0.76 -1.13
C VAL A 119 3.88 1.77 -2.19
N SER A 120 2.60 2.14 -2.17
CA SER A 120 2.03 3.08 -3.13
C SER A 120 2.60 4.49 -2.95
N ILE A 121 2.74 4.96 -1.69
CA ILE A 121 3.40 6.23 -1.39
C ILE A 121 4.86 6.20 -1.87
N SER A 122 5.58 5.12 -1.56
CA SER A 122 6.98 4.96 -1.98
C SER A 122 7.12 4.92 -3.50
N HIS A 123 6.16 4.33 -4.22
CA HIS A 123 6.19 4.27 -5.67
C HIS A 123 5.93 5.64 -6.32
N VAL A 124 4.96 6.40 -5.80
CA VAL A 124 4.57 7.69 -6.39
C VAL A 124 5.50 8.83 -5.98
N PHE A 125 5.93 8.86 -4.73
CA PHE A 125 6.80 9.92 -4.22
C PHE A 125 8.27 9.53 -4.16
N GLY A 126 8.63 8.26 -4.37
CA GLY A 126 10.02 7.79 -4.43
C GLY A 126 10.92 8.60 -5.37
N PRO A 127 10.48 8.87 -6.62
CA PRO A 127 11.23 9.73 -7.54
C PRO A 127 11.44 11.17 -7.03
N VAL A 128 10.54 11.70 -6.20
CA VAL A 128 10.67 13.03 -5.59
C VAL A 128 11.76 13.06 -4.53
N PHE A 129 11.93 11.95 -3.79
CA PHE A 129 12.94 11.84 -2.73
C PHE A 129 14.31 11.42 -3.23
N GLN A 130 14.41 10.91 -4.46
CA GLN A 130 15.68 10.48 -5.06
C GLN A 130 15.83 10.93 -6.52
N PRO A 131 15.96 12.25 -6.78
CA PRO A 131 16.08 12.79 -8.14
C PRO A 131 17.34 12.32 -8.89
N TYR A 132 18.29 11.66 -8.21
CA TYR A 132 19.54 11.15 -8.79
C TYR A 132 19.63 9.62 -8.92
N SER A 133 18.58 8.85 -8.58
CA SER A 133 18.59 7.38 -8.66
C SER A 133 17.45 6.81 -9.49
N ALA A 134 17.01 7.54 -10.52
CA ALA A 134 15.86 7.21 -11.38
C ALA A 134 15.91 5.82 -12.06
N ASP A 135 17.04 5.12 -12.04
CA ASP A 135 17.23 3.79 -12.64
C ASP A 135 17.57 2.66 -11.64
N ALA A 136 17.56 2.91 -10.33
CA ALA A 136 17.95 1.91 -9.33
C ALA A 136 16.74 1.22 -8.68
N ASP A 137 16.43 0.02 -9.16
CA ASP A 137 15.42 -0.90 -8.64
C ASP A 137 15.54 -1.08 -7.08
N PRO A 138 14.51 -0.73 -6.27
CA PRO A 138 14.62 -0.61 -4.81
C PRO A 138 14.90 -1.90 -4.03
N SER A 139 14.82 -3.08 -4.66
CA SER A 139 15.10 -4.36 -4.00
C SER A 139 16.54 -4.85 -4.21
N TRP A 140 17.21 -4.34 -5.24
CA TRP A 140 18.53 -4.82 -5.67
C TRP A 140 19.70 -4.04 -5.08
N TRP A 141 19.50 -2.82 -4.57
CA TRP A 141 20.60 -2.01 -4.00
C TRP A 141 21.10 -2.57 -2.67
N ALA A 142 20.21 -3.09 -1.82
CA ALA A 142 20.58 -3.68 -0.53
C ALA A 142 21.39 -4.98 -0.74
N LEU A 143 20.93 -5.85 -1.64
CA LEU A 143 21.65 -7.07 -2.01
C LEU A 143 22.97 -6.74 -2.72
N ARG A 144 23.01 -5.75 -3.62
CA ARG A 144 24.25 -5.36 -4.32
C ARG A 144 25.29 -4.73 -3.39
N THR A 145 24.85 -4.09 -2.30
CA THR A 145 25.74 -3.53 -1.28
C THR A 145 26.32 -4.64 -0.41
N ILE A 146 25.51 -5.63 0.00
CA ILE A 146 25.96 -6.78 0.79
C ILE A 146 26.83 -7.74 -0.05
N PHE A 147 26.51 -7.94 -1.32
CA PHE A 147 27.25 -8.77 -2.27
C PHE A 147 28.29 -7.98 -3.09
N ASN A 148 28.70 -6.79 -2.64
CA ASN A 148 29.80 -6.09 -3.27
C ASN A 148 31.14 -6.82 -2.97
N PRO A 149 31.97 -7.15 -3.96
CA PRO A 149 33.24 -7.87 -3.75
C PRO A 149 34.14 -7.23 -2.69
N LYS A 150 34.09 -5.89 -2.55
CA LYS A 150 34.87 -5.14 -1.55
C LYS A 150 34.33 -5.33 -0.13
N VAL A 151 33.00 -5.37 0.04
CA VAL A 151 32.36 -5.55 1.35
C VAL A 151 32.53 -6.99 1.83
N VAL A 152 32.30 -7.96 0.93
CA VAL A 152 32.55 -9.39 1.21
C VAL A 152 34.01 -9.63 1.59
N GLY A 153 34.96 -9.02 0.87
CA GLY A 153 36.38 -9.10 1.21
C GLY A 153 36.70 -8.53 2.59
N THR A 154 36.10 -7.39 2.94
CA THR A 154 36.31 -6.75 4.25
C THR A 154 35.78 -7.61 5.40
N VAL A 155 34.57 -8.16 5.24
CA VAL A 155 33.95 -9.06 6.24
C VAL A 155 34.75 -10.35 6.39
N LEU A 156 35.27 -10.90 5.29
CA LEU A 156 36.07 -12.12 5.32
C LEU A 156 37.41 -11.91 6.06
N ILE A 157 38.09 -10.78 5.81
CA ILE A 157 39.32 -10.43 6.55
C ILE A 157 39.02 -10.25 8.05
N MET A 158 37.91 -9.61 8.38
CA MET A 158 37.48 -9.41 9.77
C MET A 158 37.20 -10.75 10.48
N LEU A 159 36.56 -11.71 9.81
CA LEU A 159 36.33 -13.05 10.35
C LEU A 159 37.63 -13.84 10.55
N ILE A 160 38.57 -13.76 9.60
CA ILE A 160 39.89 -14.39 9.76
C ILE A 160 40.62 -13.78 10.96
N ALA A 161 40.63 -12.45 11.09
CA ALA A 161 41.26 -11.78 12.23
C ALA A 161 40.65 -12.21 13.57
N LEU A 162 39.32 -12.33 13.64
CA LEU A 162 38.61 -12.83 14.83
C LEU A 162 39.01 -14.26 15.21
N VAL A 163 39.12 -15.16 14.23
CA VAL A 163 39.54 -16.55 14.47
C VAL A 163 40.98 -16.61 14.94
N VAL A 164 41.89 -15.81 14.35
CA VAL A 164 43.30 -15.74 14.75
C VAL A 164 43.43 -15.24 16.18
N ILE A 165 42.75 -14.15 16.54
CA ILE A 165 42.77 -13.60 17.90
C ILE A 165 42.18 -14.61 18.90
N SER A 166 41.08 -15.28 18.55
CA SER A 166 40.46 -16.29 19.40
C SER A 166 41.39 -17.47 19.68
N LYS A 167 42.16 -17.92 18.67
CA LYS A 167 43.14 -18.99 18.83
C LYS A 167 44.32 -18.57 19.70
N LEU A 168 44.86 -17.37 19.50
CA LEU A 168 45.95 -16.83 20.31
C LEU A 168 45.55 -16.62 21.77
N THR A 169 44.30 -16.22 22.02
CA THR A 169 43.79 -16.02 23.39
C THR A 169 43.58 -17.34 24.14
N LYS A 170 43.40 -18.46 23.42
CA LYS A 170 43.10 -19.77 24.02
C LYS A 170 44.35 -20.60 24.33
N GLU A 171 45.51 -20.21 23.81
CA GLU A 171 46.82 -20.87 24.05
C GLU A 171 47.70 -20.12 25.08
N SER A 172 47.26 -18.97 25.59
CA SER A 172 47.87 -18.27 26.74
C SER A 172 47.10 -18.52 28.03
#